data_AF-A0A1I3U9F4-F1
#
_entry.id   AF-A0A1I3U9F4-F1
#
_cell.length_a   1.000
_cell.length_b   1.000
_cell.length_c   1.000
_cell.angle_alpha   90.00
_cell.angle_beta   90.00
_cell.angle_gamma   90.00
#
_symmetry.space_group_name_H-M   'P 1'
#
loop_
_entity.id
_entity.type
_entity.pdbx_description
1 polymer ?
#
loop_
_entity_poly.entity_id
_entity_poly.type
_entity_poly.pdbx_seq_one_letter_code
_entity_poly.pdbx_strand_id
1 'polypeptide(L)'
;MIPTPIRKHDSREAGFIHLVRLGLDLRGLGVRTSLAVPVGGRPVLEIMSAGETRTRITVIRRACGWAFTWRPWWARLWRPGQWIWAEADNAADVIVSAVIA
;
A
#
# COMPACT_ATOMS: atom_id res chain seq x y z
N MET A 1 5.50 -29.82 -22.54
CA MET A 1 5.85 -28.57 -21.83
C MET A 1 4.55 -28.01 -21.25
N ILE A 2 4.26 -28.29 -19.98
CA ILE A 2 3.00 -27.86 -19.34
C ILE A 2 3.25 -26.44 -18.81
N PRO A 3 2.45 -25.42 -19.19
CA PRO A 3 2.63 -24.09 -18.65
C PRO A 3 2.30 -24.13 -17.15
N THR A 4 3.30 -23.88 -16.32
CA THR A 4 3.13 -23.78 -14.87
C THR A 4 2.10 -22.69 -14.59
N PRO A 5 1.03 -22.97 -13.83
CA PRO A 5 0.10 -21.93 -13.43
C PRO A 5 0.87 -20.95 -12.54
N ILE A 6 1.02 -19.71 -12.98
CA ILE A 6 1.54 -18.61 -12.16
C ILE A 6 0.63 -18.56 -10.93
N ARG A 7 1.12 -19.05 -9.80
CA ARG A 7 0.32 -19.27 -8.60
C ARG A 7 -0.17 -17.90 -8.13
N LYS A 8 -1.49 -17.71 -8.05
CA LYS A 8 -2.12 -16.52 -7.45
C LYS A 8 -1.60 -16.22 -6.03
N HIS A 9 -1.00 -17.22 -5.36
CA HIS A 9 -0.36 -17.08 -4.05
C HIS A 9 0.87 -16.16 -4.07
N ASP A 10 1.73 -16.25 -5.08
CA ASP A 10 2.98 -15.47 -5.15
C ASP A 10 2.70 -13.96 -5.22
N SER A 11 1.57 -13.59 -5.81
CA SER A 11 1.12 -12.20 -5.88
C SER A 11 0.55 -11.66 -4.56
N ARG A 12 -0.12 -12.50 -3.74
CA ARG A 12 -0.64 -12.04 -2.45
C ARG A 12 0.50 -11.85 -1.45
N GLU A 13 1.45 -12.78 -1.42
CA GLU A 13 2.61 -12.72 -0.54
C GLU A 13 3.54 -11.56 -0.92
N ALA A 14 3.89 -11.40 -2.20
CA ALA A 14 4.68 -10.27 -2.65
C ALA A 14 4.04 -8.93 -2.28
N GLY A 15 2.72 -8.78 -2.52
CA GLY A 15 1.99 -7.59 -2.10
C GLY A 15 2.04 -7.37 -0.58
N PHE A 16 1.87 -8.42 0.21
CA PHE A 16 2.00 -8.33 1.66
C PHE A 16 3.39 -7.84 2.08
N ILE A 17 4.47 -8.39 1.49
CA ILE A 17 5.85 -7.96 1.76
C ILE A 17 6.04 -6.47 1.45
N HIS A 18 5.51 -5.99 0.31
CA HIS A 18 5.60 -4.56 -0.02
C HIS A 18 4.88 -3.68 1.01
N LEU A 19 3.70 -4.09 1.49
CA LEU A 19 2.98 -3.35 2.53
C LEU A 19 3.69 -3.38 3.89
N VAL A 20 4.33 -4.51 4.24
CA VAL A 20 5.15 -4.61 5.46
C VAL A 20 6.35 -3.67 5.38
N ARG A 21 7.09 -3.67 4.27
CA ARG A 21 8.24 -2.77 4.06
C ARG A 21 7.83 -1.31 4.18
N LEU A 22 6.80 -0.90 3.43
CA LEU A 22 6.26 0.45 3.53
C LEU A 22 5.82 0.80 4.97
N GLY A 23 5.19 -0.15 5.68
CA GLY A 23 4.79 0.05 7.07
C GLY A 23 5.96 0.32 8.02
N LEU A 24 7.12 -0.31 7.78
CA LEU A 24 8.35 -0.06 8.53
C LEU A 24 8.95 1.30 8.17
N ASP A 25 9.01 1.65 6.88
CA ASP A 25 9.54 2.93 6.43
C ASP A 25 8.72 4.10 7.00
N LEU A 26 7.38 4.00 6.94
CA LEU A 26 6.47 4.98 7.53
C LEU A 26 6.63 5.10 9.05
N ARG A 27 6.90 3.99 9.76
CA ARG A 27 7.21 4.03 11.20
C ARG A 27 8.53 4.72 11.48
N GLY A 28 9.53 4.54 10.62
CA GLY A 28 10.79 5.29 10.67
C GLY A 28 10.57 6.80 10.55
N LEU A 29 9.53 7.22 9.83
CA LEU A 29 9.08 8.62 9.70
C LEU A 29 8.12 9.07 10.82
N GLY A 30 7.91 8.27 11.88
CA GLY A 30 7.03 8.61 12.99
C GLY A 30 5.53 8.45 12.70
N VAL A 31 5.16 7.85 11.56
CA VAL A 31 3.77 7.63 11.19
C VAL A 31 3.25 6.32 11.79
N ARG A 32 2.11 6.40 12.49
CA ARG A 32 1.50 5.23 13.10
C ARG A 32 0.76 4.41 12.05
N THR A 33 1.16 3.15 11.91
CA THR A 33 0.61 2.22 10.92
C THR A 33 0.07 0.93 11.54
N SER A 34 -1.02 0.42 10.98
CA SER A 34 -1.63 -0.87 11.29
C SER A 34 -1.78 -1.68 10.00
N LEU A 35 -1.39 -2.96 10.00
CA LEU A 35 -1.54 -3.83 8.83
C LEU A 35 -2.74 -4.76 9.03
N ALA A 36 -3.78 -4.56 8.21
CA ALA A 36 -4.98 -5.38 8.24
C ALA A 36 -4.89 -6.51 7.20
N VAL A 37 -5.03 -7.75 7.67
CA VAL A 37 -5.05 -8.95 6.82
C VAL A 37 -6.43 -9.61 6.94
N PRO A 38 -7.40 -9.22 6.10
CA PRO A 38 -8.74 -9.78 6.20
C PRO A 38 -8.76 -11.24 5.75
N VAL A 39 -9.67 -12.02 6.35
CA VAL A 39 -9.91 -13.44 6.02
C VAL A 39 -10.20 -13.61 4.51
N GLY A 40 -10.92 -12.65 3.92
CA GLY A 40 -11.10 -12.51 2.47
C GLY A 40 -10.68 -11.13 1.98
N GLY A 41 -10.05 -11.07 0.80
CA GLY A 41 -9.61 -9.81 0.18
C GLY A 41 -8.10 -9.58 0.21
N ARG A 42 -7.69 -8.35 -0.11
CA ARG A 42 -6.28 -7.94 -0.17
C ARG A 42 -5.83 -7.35 1.17
N PRO A 43 -4.57 -7.60 1.60
CA PRO A 43 -4.02 -6.90 2.74
C PRO A 43 -4.03 -5.38 2.51
N VAL A 44 -4.22 -4.62 3.59
CA VAL A 44 -4.30 -3.16 3.56
C VAL A 44 -3.42 -2.62 4.67
N LEU A 45 -2.61 -1.61 4.35
CA LEU A 45 -1.87 -0.85 5.36
C LEU A 45 -2.70 0.39 5.71
N GLU A 46 -3.07 0.52 6.98
CA GLU A 46 -3.83 1.63 7.51
C GLU A 46 -2.88 2.62 8.18
N ILE A 47 -2.99 3.90 7.81
CA ILE A 47 -2.30 5.01 8.45
C ILE A 47 -3.25 5.67 9.42
N MET A 48 -2.82 5.79 10.68
CA MET A 48 -3.60 6.38 11.77
C MET A 48 -3.17 7.82 12.05
N SER A 49 -4.14 8.69 12.33
CA SER A 49 -3.93 10.08 12.76
C SER A 49 -4.83 10.35 13.96
N ALA A 50 -4.27 10.86 15.06
CA ALA A 50 -5.00 11.25 16.28
C ALA A 50 -6.00 10.20 16.83
N GLY A 51 -5.74 8.89 16.60
CA GLY A 51 -6.61 7.80 17.05
C GLY A 51 -7.63 7.32 16.02
N GLU A 52 -7.76 8.00 14.87
CA GLU A 52 -8.66 7.61 13.78
C GLU A 52 -7.87 7.11 12.54
N THR A 53 -8.46 6.22 11.76
CA THR A 53 -7.89 5.75 10.49
C THR A 53 -8.02 6.85 9.43
N ARG A 54 -6.89 7.44 9.03
CA ARG A 54 -6.84 8.56 8.09
C ARG A 54 -6.74 8.13 6.64
N THR A 55 -6.04 7.02 6.36
CA THR A 55 -5.84 6.56 4.98
C THR A 55 -5.58 5.06 4.93
N ARG A 56 -6.13 4.42 3.90
CA ARG A 56 -5.88 3.01 3.56
C ARG A 56 -5.00 2.92 2.32
N ILE A 57 -3.84 2.31 2.47
CA ILE A 57 -2.91 2.01 1.39
C ILE A 57 -3.11 0.55 0.97
N THR A 58 -3.28 0.35 -0.33
CA THR A 58 -3.31 -0.98 -0.96
C THR A 58 -2.15 -1.11 -1.93
N VAL A 59 -1.82 -2.34 -2.29
CA VAL A 59 -0.81 -2.65 -3.31
C VAL A 59 -1.44 -3.44 -4.44
N ILE A 60 -1.14 -3.04 -5.67
CA ILE A 60 -1.65 -3.68 -6.88
C ILE A 60 -0.50 -4.06 -7.79
N ARG A 61 -0.64 -5.21 -8.47
CA ARG A 61 0.28 -5.62 -9.52
C ARG A 61 -0.06 -4.84 -10.79
N ARG A 62 0.94 -4.20 -11.39
CA ARG A 62 0.89 -3.55 -12.72
C ARG A 62 1.86 -4.27 -13.65
N ALA A 63 1.86 -3.89 -14.93
CA ALA A 63 2.71 -4.50 -15.96
C ALA A 63 4.21 -4.46 -15.59
N CYS A 64 4.67 -3.36 -14.99
CA CYS A 64 6.09 -3.14 -14.71
C CYS A 64 6.50 -3.41 -13.25
N GLY A 65 5.61 -3.86 -12.37
CA GLY A 65 5.95 -4.01 -10.95
C GLY A 65 4.75 -3.87 -10.02
N TRP A 66 5.00 -3.45 -8.78
CA TRP A 66 3.98 -3.22 -7.77
C TRP A 66 3.76 -1.74 -7.55
N ALA A 67 2.50 -1.31 -7.44
CA ALA A 67 2.19 0.08 -7.13
C ALA A 67 1.39 0.16 -5.84
N PHE A 68 1.82 1.04 -4.93
CA PHE A 68 1.00 1.50 -3.83
C PHE A 68 -0.07 2.43 -4.37
N THR A 69 -1.30 2.25 -3.90
CA THR A 69 -2.44 3.11 -4.23
C THR A 69 -3.16 3.50 -2.94
N TRP A 70 -3.63 4.73 -2.88
CA TRP A 70 -4.35 5.23 -1.72
C TRP A 70 -5.48 6.16 -2.10
N ARG A 71 -6.42 6.31 -1.18
CA ARG A 71 -7.47 7.34 -1.24
C ARG A 71 -7.43 8.13 0.06
N PRO A 72 -7.26 9.46 0.00
CA PRO A 72 -7.53 10.33 1.14
C PRO A 72 -8.98 10.13 1.60
N TRP A 73 -9.22 10.10 2.90
CA TRP A 73 -10.55 9.91 3.49
C TRP A 73 -11.58 10.96 3.02
N TRP A 74 -11.13 12.18 2.70
CA TRP A 74 -11.96 13.27 2.15
C TRP A 74 -12.17 13.20 0.63
N ALA A 75 -11.40 12.40 -0.09
CA ALA A 75 -11.49 12.31 -1.55
C ALA A 75 -12.57 11.31 -1.97
N ARG A 76 -13.76 11.83 -2.28
CA ARG A 76 -14.93 11.05 -2.71
C ARG A 76 -14.76 10.36 -4.08
N LEU A 77 -13.86 10.88 -4.93
CA LEU A 77 -13.55 10.36 -6.27
C LEU A 77 -12.06 9.97 -6.38
N TRP A 78 -11.77 8.88 -7.11
CA TRP A 78 -10.39 8.48 -7.44
C TRP A 78 -9.77 9.62 -8.26
N ARG A 79 -8.63 10.17 -7.81
CA ARG A 79 -7.89 11.15 -8.61
C ARG A 79 -6.70 10.46 -9.31
N PRO A 80 -6.46 10.75 -10.59
CA PRO A 80 -5.19 10.41 -11.24
C PRO A 80 -4.02 10.96 -10.42
N GLY A 81 -2.95 10.17 -10.26
CA GLY A 81 -1.77 10.56 -9.48
C GLY A 81 -1.72 10.05 -8.03
N GLN A 82 -2.72 9.30 -7.55
CA GLN A 82 -2.72 8.70 -6.20
C GLN A 82 -2.10 7.29 -6.18
N TRP A 83 -0.92 7.16 -6.80
CA TRP A 83 -0.16 5.92 -6.78
C TRP A 83 1.34 6.21 -6.91
N ILE A 84 2.16 5.32 -6.35
CA ILE A 84 3.61 5.32 -6.51
C ILE A 84 4.11 3.88 -6.66
N TRP A 85 5.18 3.69 -7.43
CA TRP A 85 5.84 2.38 -7.53
C TRP A 85 6.38 1.96 -6.17
N ALA A 86 6.21 0.68 -5.83
CA ALA A 86 6.60 0.13 -4.53
C ALA A 86 8.13 0.02 -4.38
N GLU A 87 8.83 0.05 -5.51
CA GLU A 87 10.28 0.01 -5.62
C GLU A 87 10.91 1.42 -5.65
N ALA A 88 10.12 2.49 -5.54
CA ALA A 88 10.65 3.85 -5.47
C ALA A 88 11.24 4.14 -4.08
N ASP A 89 12.48 4.64 -4.03
CA ASP A 89 13.19 4.91 -2.78
C ASP A 89 12.50 5.98 -1.90
N ASN A 90 11.69 6.84 -2.51
CA ASN A 90 10.95 7.91 -1.84
C ASN A 90 9.46 7.57 -1.64
N ALA A 91 9.06 6.30 -1.77
CA ALA A 91 7.66 5.90 -1.68
C ALA A 91 7.01 6.31 -0.35
N ALA A 92 7.73 6.14 0.76
CA ALA A 92 7.25 6.52 2.09
C ALA A 92 7.05 8.04 2.19
N ASP A 93 8.03 8.85 1.80
CA ASP A 93 7.95 10.32 1.85
C ASP A 93 6.79 10.88 1.02
N VAL A 94 6.59 10.35 -0.19
CA VAL A 94 5.47 10.77 -1.06
C VAL A 94 4.13 10.43 -0.42
N ILE A 95 3.99 9.25 0.17
CA ILE A 95 2.77 8.84 0.86
C ILE A 95 2.52 9.69 2.11
N VAL A 96 3.56 9.96 2.92
CA VAL A 96 3.45 10.84 4.10
C VAL A 96 2.99 12.23 3.68
N SER A 97 3.65 12.82 2.69
CA SER A 97 3.29 14.14 2.16
C SER A 97 1.84 14.18 1.68
N ALA A 98 1.42 13.17 0.91
CA ALA A 98 0.06 13.09 0.37
C ALA A 98 -1.03 12.82 1.43
N VAL A 99 -0.68 12.23 2.57
CA VAL A 99 -1.63 11.89 3.64
C VAL A 99 -1.70 12.98 4.71
N ILE A 100 -0.59 13.66 5.02
CA ILE A 100 -0.53 14.73 6.03
C ILE A 100 -1.08 16.06 5.49
N ALA A 101 -0.91 16.34 4.20
CA ALA A 101 -1.52 17.49 3.53
C ALA A 101 -3.06 17.50 3.64
#